data_AF-A0A6I6CBB1-F1
#
_entry.id   AF-A0A6I6CBB1-F1
#
_cell.length_a   1.000
_cell.length_b   1.000
_cell.length_c   1.000
_cell.angle_alpha   90.00
_cell.angle_beta   90.00
_cell.angle_gamma   90.00
#
_symmetry.space_group_name_H-M   'P 1'
#
loop_
_entity.id
_entity.type
_entity.pdbx_description
1 polymer ?
#
loop_
_entity_poly.entity_id
_entity_poly.type
_entity_poly.pdbx_seq_one_letter_code
_entity_poly.pdbx_strand_id
1 'polypeptide(L)'
;MKKLLSILGAVGLSAAGSSVAISCNFKGAKPPGFDINRNIKLQYGEEKVFNLTLKEKEPKKDTPIIVESSDIKIVSVISNIDKDTEGTGKFSITLKAISSGDANITIKYGEIYEDTISVKVGLKDKIDLSTIENKDLGKWSGSRDYPSDIEIVEKLNKVNLNLNLDYQEVEISAIVGKDKKLTSLITALETSINFKGNVTVTYEYSKNDKEEK
;
A
#
# COMPACT_ATOMS: atom_id res chain seq x y z
N MET A 1 76.84 25.50 4.25
CA MET A 1 77.43 24.20 4.62
C MET A 1 76.64 23.08 3.93
N LYS A 2 77.36 22.16 3.27
CA LYS A 2 77.07 20.71 3.06
C LYS A 2 75.64 20.35 2.60
N LYS A 3 75.38 20.12 1.30
CA LYS A 3 75.58 18.85 0.54
C LYS A 3 75.26 17.57 1.34
N LEU A 4 74.28 16.80 0.88
CA LEU A 4 74.16 15.32 0.88
C LEU A 4 72.94 14.98 -0.01
N LEU A 5 73.17 14.54 -1.26
CA LEU A 5 73.07 13.15 -1.75
C LEU A 5 71.64 12.57 -1.61
N SER A 6 70.87 12.45 -2.69
CA SER A 6 70.94 11.37 -3.70
C SER A 6 70.76 9.99 -3.10
N ILE A 7 69.52 9.49 -3.06
CA ILE A 7 69.23 8.05 -3.10
C ILE A 7 68.28 7.81 -4.27
N LEU A 8 68.92 7.37 -5.35
CA LEU A 8 68.34 6.73 -6.51
C LEU A 8 67.94 5.31 -6.08
N GLY A 9 66.64 5.08 -5.93
CA GLY A 9 66.07 3.75 -5.74
C GLY A 9 65.32 3.33 -7.00
N ALA A 10 66.02 2.65 -7.90
CA ALA A 10 65.41 1.97 -9.03
C ALA A 10 64.62 0.75 -8.51
N VAL A 11 63.30 0.80 -8.64
CA VAL A 11 62.40 -0.36 -8.64
C VAL A 11 61.51 -0.12 -9.85
N GLY A 12 61.82 -0.68 -11.01
CA GLY A 12 61.59 -2.09 -11.29
C GLY A 12 60.29 -2.19 -12.09
N LEU A 13 60.40 -2.11 -13.42
CA LEU A 13 59.35 -2.50 -14.36
C LEU A 13 58.82 -3.90 -14.00
N SER A 14 57.49 -4.07 -13.91
CA SER A 14 56.83 -5.21 -14.55
C SER A 14 55.31 -5.11 -14.52
N ALA A 15 54.73 -5.62 -15.60
CA ALA A 15 53.32 -5.86 -15.86
C ALA A 15 52.41 -4.62 -15.75
N ALA A 16 52.39 -3.83 -16.84
CA ALA A 16 51.09 -3.45 -17.38
C ALA A 16 50.35 -4.75 -17.71
N GLY A 17 49.65 -5.29 -16.71
CA GLY A 17 48.57 -6.22 -16.98
C GLY A 17 47.61 -5.42 -17.84
N SER A 18 47.59 -5.72 -19.13
CA SER A 18 46.48 -5.33 -19.97
C SER A 18 45.25 -6.00 -19.34
N SER A 19 44.62 -5.29 -18.41
CA SER A 19 43.22 -5.49 -18.10
C SER A 19 42.51 -5.22 -19.40
N VAL A 20 42.43 -6.25 -20.24
CA VAL A 20 41.37 -6.33 -21.23
C VAL A 20 40.15 -6.51 -20.35
N ALA A 21 39.63 -5.40 -19.83
CA ALA A 21 38.24 -5.29 -19.56
C ALA A 21 37.61 -5.62 -20.92
N ILE A 22 37.14 -6.85 -21.06
CA ILE A 22 36.18 -7.19 -22.08
C ILE A 22 34.94 -6.42 -21.65
N SER A 23 34.93 -5.12 -21.95
CA SER A 23 33.73 -4.35 -22.10
C SER A 23 33.06 -4.99 -23.29
N CYS A 24 32.23 -6.00 -23.02
CA CYS A 24 31.14 -6.33 -23.90
C CYS A 24 30.33 -5.04 -24.03
N ASN A 25 30.67 -4.25 -25.06
CA ASN A 25 29.79 -3.28 -25.66
C ASN A 25 28.60 -4.10 -26.20
N PHE A 26 27.68 -4.47 -25.30
CA PHE A 26 26.32 -4.83 -25.67
C PHE A 26 25.68 -3.54 -26.21
N LYS A 27 26.03 -3.23 -27.46
CA LYS A 27 25.26 -2.31 -28.27
C LYS A 27 23.89 -2.95 -28.48
N GLY A 28 22.92 -2.53 -27.69
CA GLY A 28 21.57 -2.31 -28.22
C GLY A 28 20.49 -3.34 -27.93
N ALA A 29 20.66 -4.26 -26.98
CA ALA A 29 19.53 -5.07 -26.49
C ALA A 29 19.52 -5.06 -24.96
N LYS A 30 18.51 -4.40 -24.36
CA LYS A 30 18.22 -4.58 -22.93
C LYS A 30 18.06 -6.10 -22.70
N PRO A 31 18.76 -6.71 -21.74
CA PRO A 31 18.63 -8.14 -21.48
C PRO A 31 17.14 -8.48 -21.26
N PRO A 32 16.70 -9.68 -21.66
CA PRO A 32 15.30 -10.06 -21.54
C PRO A 32 14.88 -9.94 -20.07
N GLY A 33 13.94 -9.02 -19.81
CA GLY A 33 13.47 -8.71 -18.46
C GLY A 33 12.50 -9.77 -17.92
N PHE A 34 11.65 -9.36 -16.99
CA PHE A 34 10.63 -10.24 -16.42
C PHE A 34 9.39 -10.30 -17.29
N ASP A 35 8.61 -11.39 -17.18
CA ASP A 35 7.28 -11.46 -17.79
C ASP A 35 6.23 -10.73 -16.95
N ILE A 36 6.22 -9.40 -17.04
CA ILE A 36 5.29 -8.55 -16.28
C ILE A 36 4.74 -7.40 -17.13
N ASN A 37 3.48 -7.03 -16.86
CA ASN A 37 2.91 -5.78 -17.35
C ASN A 37 3.61 -4.59 -16.69
N ARG A 38 4.22 -3.73 -17.50
CA ARG A 38 4.96 -2.55 -17.03
C ARG A 38 4.09 -1.40 -16.55
N ASN A 39 2.78 -1.45 -16.79
CA ASN A 39 1.83 -0.42 -16.37
C ASN A 39 0.77 -1.06 -15.47
N ILE A 40 0.96 -0.90 -14.16
CA ILE A 40 0.06 -1.42 -13.15
C ILE A 40 -0.83 -0.29 -12.66
N LYS A 41 -2.12 -0.58 -12.52
CA LYS A 41 -3.08 0.28 -11.84
C LYS A 41 -3.55 -0.42 -10.58
N LEU A 42 -3.50 0.28 -9.46
CA LEU A 42 -4.02 -0.16 -8.16
C LEU A 42 -4.98 0.90 -7.62
N GLN A 43 -5.84 0.51 -6.69
CA GLN A 43 -6.57 1.44 -5.84
C GLN A 43 -5.91 1.59 -4.49
N TYR A 44 -6.13 2.74 -3.83
CA TYR A 44 -5.70 2.95 -2.45
C TYR A 44 -6.11 1.77 -1.55
N GLY A 45 -5.15 1.23 -0.78
CA GLY A 45 -5.36 0.09 0.11
C GLY A 45 -5.40 -1.27 -0.58
N GLU A 46 -5.34 -1.35 -1.91
CA GLU A 46 -5.25 -2.61 -2.65
C GLU A 46 -3.88 -3.27 -2.42
N GLU A 47 -3.91 -4.59 -2.25
CA GLU A 47 -2.71 -5.44 -2.24
C GLU A 47 -2.78 -6.43 -3.41
N LYS A 48 -1.67 -6.60 -4.12
CA LYS A 48 -1.62 -7.45 -5.30
C LYS A 48 -0.30 -8.20 -5.41
N VAL A 49 -0.40 -9.50 -5.62
CA VAL A 49 0.73 -10.41 -5.81
C VAL A 49 0.98 -10.63 -7.29
N PHE A 50 2.24 -10.53 -7.71
CA PHE A 50 2.70 -10.81 -9.06
C PHE A 50 3.72 -11.94 -9.04
N ASN A 51 3.43 -13.02 -9.75
CA ASN A 51 4.39 -14.09 -9.99
C ASN A 51 5.27 -13.71 -11.18
N LEU A 52 6.57 -13.66 -10.95
CA LEU A 52 7.57 -13.27 -11.94
C LEU A 52 8.33 -14.50 -12.41
N THR A 53 8.66 -14.48 -13.70
CA THR A 53 9.59 -15.44 -14.29
C THR A 53 10.58 -14.66 -15.14
N LEU A 54 11.87 -14.85 -14.86
CA LEU A 54 12.96 -14.29 -15.65
C LEU A 54 12.94 -14.92 -17.05
N LYS A 55 13.00 -14.11 -18.10
CA LYS A 55 13.01 -14.60 -19.50
C LYS A 55 14.38 -15.13 -19.97
N GLU A 56 15.34 -15.24 -19.06
CA GLU A 56 16.67 -15.78 -19.30
C GLU A 56 16.64 -17.29 -19.54
N LYS A 57 17.58 -17.81 -20.35
CA LYS A 57 17.62 -19.24 -20.66
C LYS A 57 18.19 -20.08 -19.51
N GLU A 58 19.05 -19.51 -18.66
CA GLU A 58 19.70 -20.21 -17.54
C GLU A 58 19.86 -19.30 -16.31
N PRO A 59 18.84 -19.19 -15.44
CA PRO A 59 18.96 -18.48 -14.18
C PRO A 59 20.00 -19.14 -13.26
N LYS A 60 20.79 -18.32 -12.55
CA LYS A 60 21.86 -18.81 -11.67
C LYS A 60 21.35 -19.02 -10.24
N LYS A 61 21.76 -20.13 -9.62
CA LYS A 61 21.51 -20.40 -8.19
C LYS A 61 22.12 -19.33 -7.29
N ASP A 62 21.47 -19.12 -6.16
CA ASP A 62 21.82 -18.15 -5.12
C ASP A 62 21.94 -16.71 -5.64
N THR A 63 21.29 -16.38 -6.75
CA THR A 63 21.30 -15.01 -7.27
C THR A 63 20.42 -14.10 -6.39
N PRO A 64 20.93 -12.96 -5.90
CA PRO A 64 20.13 -12.03 -5.11
C PRO A 64 18.95 -11.45 -5.90
N ILE A 65 17.85 -11.21 -5.20
CA ILE A 65 16.66 -10.54 -5.71
C ILE A 65 16.46 -9.27 -4.90
N ILE A 66 16.37 -8.13 -5.58
CA ILE A 66 16.17 -6.84 -4.95
C ILE A 66 14.95 -6.18 -5.57
N VAL A 67 14.04 -5.71 -4.73
CA VAL A 67 12.84 -4.99 -5.15
C VAL A 67 12.74 -3.69 -4.37
N GLU A 68 12.58 -2.58 -5.09
CA GLU A 68 12.61 -1.25 -4.51
C GLU A 68 11.48 -0.41 -5.08
N SER A 69 10.82 0.37 -4.22
CA SER A 69 9.87 1.38 -4.65
C SER A 69 10.55 2.74 -4.68
N SER A 70 10.31 3.52 -5.73
CA SER A 70 10.76 4.91 -5.81
C SER A 70 10.11 5.80 -4.75
N ASP A 71 8.92 5.44 -4.27
CA ASP A 71 8.24 6.12 -3.17
C ASP A 71 7.42 5.13 -2.33
N ILE A 72 7.98 4.75 -1.19
CA ILE A 72 7.36 3.79 -0.27
C ILE A 72 6.06 4.32 0.34
N LYS A 73 5.82 5.64 0.33
CA LYS A 73 4.59 6.23 0.87
C LYS A 73 3.41 6.07 -0.09
N ILE A 74 3.68 5.83 -1.38
CA ILE A 74 2.66 5.57 -2.40
C ILE A 74 2.46 4.08 -2.56
N VAL A 75 3.54 3.32 -2.77
CA VAL A 75 3.49 1.85 -2.92
C VAL A 75 4.65 1.22 -2.17
N SER A 76 4.36 0.27 -1.28
CA SER A 76 5.39 -0.63 -0.75
C SER A 76 5.46 -1.90 -1.59
N VAL A 77 6.67 -2.41 -1.79
CA VAL A 77 6.94 -3.67 -2.47
C VAL A 77 7.76 -4.58 -1.56
N ILE A 78 7.44 -5.87 -1.57
CA ILE A 78 8.25 -6.92 -0.94
C ILE A 78 8.38 -8.10 -1.90
N SER A 79 9.53 -8.77 -1.86
CA SER A 79 9.72 -10.06 -2.52
C SER A 79 9.40 -11.18 -1.54
N ASN A 80 8.92 -12.32 -2.03
CA ASN A 80 8.72 -13.50 -1.18
C ASN A 80 10.04 -14.20 -0.81
N ILE A 81 11.10 -13.96 -1.58
CA ILE A 81 12.45 -14.49 -1.37
C ILE A 81 13.50 -13.41 -1.66
N ASP A 82 14.61 -13.42 -0.92
CA ASP A 82 15.72 -12.47 -1.11
C ASP A 82 16.78 -12.97 -2.10
N LYS A 83 16.74 -14.27 -2.45
CA LYS A 83 17.62 -14.90 -3.43
C LYS A 83 16.97 -16.13 -4.06
N ASP A 84 17.31 -16.41 -5.32
CA ASP A 84 16.88 -17.62 -6.02
C ASP A 84 17.85 -18.79 -5.75
N THR A 85 17.66 -19.47 -4.63
CA THR A 85 18.49 -20.62 -4.23
C THR A 85 18.47 -21.77 -5.23
N GLU A 86 17.40 -21.91 -6.00
CA GLU A 86 17.20 -23.04 -6.91
C GLU A 86 17.66 -22.74 -8.35
N GLY A 87 17.85 -21.46 -8.69
CA GLY A 87 18.22 -21.04 -10.05
C GLY A 87 17.07 -21.26 -11.03
N THR A 88 15.84 -21.07 -10.58
CA THR A 88 14.63 -21.26 -11.40
C THR A 88 14.22 -19.99 -12.16
N GLY A 89 14.71 -18.83 -11.73
CA GLY A 89 14.30 -17.51 -12.19
C GLY A 89 12.88 -17.15 -11.78
N LYS A 90 12.28 -17.86 -10.83
CA LYS A 90 10.87 -17.69 -10.41
C LYS A 90 10.77 -17.18 -8.98
N PHE A 91 9.96 -16.15 -8.79
CA PHE A 91 9.67 -15.56 -7.48
C PHE A 91 8.38 -14.74 -7.58
N SER A 92 7.90 -14.23 -6.46
CA SER A 92 6.72 -13.36 -6.44
C SER A 92 7.00 -12.08 -5.68
N ILE A 93 6.40 -11.00 -6.14
CA ILE A 93 6.41 -9.72 -5.43
C ILE A 93 5.00 -9.37 -4.99
N THR A 94 4.88 -8.72 -3.83
CA THR A 94 3.62 -8.17 -3.34
C THR A 94 3.72 -6.65 -3.37
N LEU A 95 2.80 -6.01 -4.07
CA LEU A 95 2.62 -4.56 -4.05
C LEU A 95 1.46 -4.21 -3.12
N LYS A 96 1.65 -3.23 -2.25
CA LYS A 96 0.59 -2.66 -1.41
C LYS A 96 0.50 -1.16 -1.63
N ALA A 97 -0.67 -0.71 -2.06
CA ALA A 97 -0.98 0.69 -2.29
C ALA A 97 -1.25 1.41 -0.96
N ILE A 98 -0.40 2.39 -0.62
CA ILE A 98 -0.43 3.11 0.66
C ILE A 98 -1.03 4.51 0.52
N SER A 99 -0.83 5.18 -0.61
CA SER A 99 -1.47 6.47 -0.92
C SER A 99 -1.66 6.63 -2.43
N SER A 100 -2.56 7.52 -2.85
CA SER A 100 -2.78 7.82 -4.27
C SER A 100 -1.59 8.56 -4.86
N GLY A 101 -1.21 8.22 -6.08
CA GLY A 101 -0.08 8.82 -6.77
C GLY A 101 0.55 7.86 -7.77
N ASP A 102 1.74 8.22 -8.24
CA ASP A 102 2.51 7.42 -9.18
C ASP A 102 3.85 7.03 -8.55
N ALA A 103 4.23 5.76 -8.68
CA ALA A 103 5.52 5.24 -8.22
C ALA A 103 6.09 4.25 -9.24
N ASN A 104 7.41 4.11 -9.25
CA ASN A 104 8.09 3.08 -10.03
C ASN A 104 8.62 2.00 -9.09
N ILE A 105 8.48 0.75 -9.49
CA ILE A 105 9.07 -0.39 -8.80
C ILE A 105 10.22 -0.91 -9.64
N THR A 106 11.42 -0.93 -9.06
CA THR A 106 12.62 -1.51 -9.66
C THR A 106 12.80 -2.92 -9.16
N ILE A 107 13.01 -3.86 -10.09
CA ILE A 107 13.22 -5.28 -9.82
C ILE A 107 14.58 -5.65 -10.38
N LYS A 108 15.45 -6.19 -9.53
CA LYS A 108 16.77 -6.67 -9.90
C LYS A 108 16.92 -8.16 -9.62
N TYR A 109 17.56 -8.85 -10.53
CA TYR A 109 18.01 -10.23 -10.36
C TYR A 109 19.52 -10.26 -10.61
N GLY A 110 20.29 -10.29 -9.52
CA GLY A 110 21.73 -10.03 -9.56
C GLY A 110 22.08 -8.65 -10.11
N GLU A 111 23.27 -8.52 -10.68
CA GLU A 111 23.77 -7.25 -11.24
C GLU A 111 23.40 -7.04 -12.72
N ILE A 112 22.92 -8.09 -13.38
CA ILE A 112 22.76 -8.12 -14.84
C ILE A 112 21.35 -7.70 -15.26
N TYR A 113 20.33 -8.12 -14.52
CA TYR A 113 18.95 -7.93 -14.91
C TYR A 113 18.30 -6.89 -14.02
N GLU A 114 17.81 -5.84 -14.66
CA GLU A 114 17.05 -4.77 -14.03
C GLU A 114 15.84 -4.44 -14.91
N ASP A 115 14.65 -4.45 -14.32
CA ASP A 115 13.46 -3.91 -14.96
C ASP A 115 12.71 -2.96 -14.02
N THR A 116 11.94 -2.08 -14.63
CA THR A 116 11.15 -1.09 -13.92
C THR A 116 9.71 -1.18 -14.40
N ILE A 117 8.78 -1.22 -13.45
CA ILE A 117 7.35 -1.15 -13.70
C ILE A 117 6.82 0.17 -13.13
N SER A 118 5.93 0.82 -13.86
CA SER A 118 5.21 2.00 -13.41
C SER A 118 3.88 1.60 -12.79
N VAL A 119 3.63 2.12 -11.59
CA VAL A 119 2.43 1.85 -10.81
C VAL A 119 1.69 3.16 -10.59
N LYS A 120 0.43 3.22 -11.05
CA LYS A 120 -0.49 4.31 -10.78
C LYS A 120 -1.50 3.86 -9.73
N VAL A 121 -1.54 4.55 -8.60
CA VAL A 121 -2.50 4.31 -7.52
C VAL A 121 -3.62 5.35 -7.61
N GLY A 122 -4.82 4.88 -7.95
CA GLY A 122 -6.04 5.66 -7.92
C GLY A 122 -6.57 5.84 -6.50
N LEU A 123 -7.46 6.83 -6.34
CA LEU A 123 -8.30 6.92 -5.15
C LEU A 123 -9.34 5.79 -5.20
N LYS A 124 -9.49 5.08 -4.08
CA LYS A 124 -10.57 4.13 -3.91
C LYS A 124 -11.92 4.86 -4.05
N ASP A 125 -12.84 4.30 -4.83
CA ASP A 125 -14.20 4.82 -4.88
C ASP A 125 -14.84 4.69 -3.50
N LYS A 126 -15.02 5.86 -2.85
CA LYS A 126 -15.68 5.95 -1.54
C LYS A 126 -17.18 5.73 -1.70
N ILE A 127 -17.77 4.97 -0.79
CA ILE A 127 -19.22 4.84 -0.65
C ILE A 127 -19.78 6.20 -0.23
N ASP A 128 -20.77 6.69 -0.97
CA ASP A 128 -21.46 7.92 -0.60
C ASP A 128 -22.54 7.59 0.44
N LEU A 129 -22.41 8.14 1.65
CA LEU A 129 -23.38 7.89 2.73
C LEU A 129 -24.80 8.31 2.30
N SER A 130 -24.93 9.30 1.41
CA SER A 130 -26.25 9.78 0.96
C SER A 130 -27.03 8.73 0.17
N THR A 131 -26.33 7.77 -0.44
CA THR A 131 -26.91 6.69 -1.25
C THR A 131 -27.28 5.44 -0.45
N ILE A 132 -27.05 5.43 0.87
CA ILE A 132 -27.48 4.34 1.74
C ILE A 132 -29.01 4.25 1.74
N GLU A 133 -29.54 3.03 1.57
CA GLU A 133 -30.98 2.79 1.45
C GLU A 133 -31.71 2.86 2.80
N ASN A 134 -31.25 2.12 3.82
CA ASN A 134 -31.94 2.03 5.11
C ASN A 134 -31.44 3.10 6.08
N LYS A 135 -32.28 4.13 6.29
CA LYS A 135 -31.99 5.28 7.17
C LYS A 135 -32.75 5.25 8.50
N ASP A 136 -33.69 4.33 8.65
CA ASP A 136 -34.37 4.06 9.92
C ASP A 136 -33.61 2.97 10.69
N LEU A 137 -33.05 3.34 11.84
CA LEU A 137 -32.26 2.43 12.69
C LEU A 137 -33.15 1.63 13.65
N GLY A 138 -34.46 1.88 13.65
CA GLY A 138 -35.43 1.21 14.48
C GLY A 138 -35.40 1.65 15.94
N LYS A 139 -35.76 0.73 16.84
CA LYS A 139 -35.95 1.01 18.27
C LYS A 139 -34.92 0.28 19.12
N TRP A 140 -34.31 0.97 20.08
CA TRP A 140 -33.50 0.33 21.12
C TRP A 140 -33.47 1.15 22.41
N SER A 141 -32.85 0.57 23.43
CA SER A 141 -32.65 1.23 24.70
C SER A 141 -31.24 1.04 25.22
N GLY A 142 -30.78 1.97 26.06
CA GLY A 142 -29.44 1.98 26.63
C GLY A 142 -29.42 2.63 28.01
N SER A 143 -28.26 2.66 28.66
CA SER A 143 -28.12 3.19 30.03
C SER A 143 -28.07 4.72 30.11
N ARG A 144 -27.79 5.39 28.99
CA ARG A 144 -27.66 6.84 28.90
C ARG A 144 -28.94 7.50 28.42
N ASP A 145 -29.01 8.82 28.57
CA ASP A 145 -30.12 9.62 28.07
C ASP A 145 -30.15 9.68 26.53
N TYR A 146 -28.98 9.56 25.89
CA TYR A 146 -28.80 9.48 24.44
C TYR A 146 -27.86 8.33 24.06
N PRO A 147 -28.01 7.72 22.86
CA PRO A 147 -27.06 6.74 22.38
C PRO A 147 -25.70 7.40 22.09
N SER A 148 -24.61 6.64 22.18
CA SER A 148 -23.32 7.11 21.64
C SER A 148 -23.25 6.97 20.13
N ASP A 149 -22.32 7.71 19.55
CA ASP A 149 -21.88 7.59 18.17
C ASP A 149 -21.59 6.14 17.76
N ILE A 150 -20.88 5.39 18.62
CA ILE A 150 -20.56 3.97 18.38
C ILE A 150 -21.86 3.15 18.22
N GLU A 151 -22.82 3.32 19.13
CA GLU A 151 -24.11 2.61 19.07
C GLU A 151 -24.89 2.97 17.80
N ILE A 152 -24.89 4.25 17.40
CA ILE A 152 -25.58 4.71 16.18
C ILE A 152 -24.97 4.03 14.94
N VAL A 153 -23.64 4.01 14.83
CA VAL A 153 -22.93 3.36 13.71
C VAL A 153 -23.17 1.85 13.70
N GLU A 154 -23.13 1.19 14.85
CA GLU A 154 -23.46 -0.25 14.96
C GLU A 154 -24.87 -0.56 14.46
N LYS A 155 -25.87 0.27 14.83
CA LYS A 155 -27.24 0.10 14.33
C LYS A 155 -27.35 0.36 12.84
N LEU A 156 -26.66 1.37 12.31
CA LEU A 156 -26.64 1.66 10.88
C LEU A 156 -26.04 0.50 10.06
N ASN A 157 -24.93 -0.07 10.53
CA ASN A 157 -24.31 -1.24 9.91
C ASN A 157 -25.23 -2.47 9.98
N LYS A 158 -25.98 -2.64 11.08
CA LYS A 158 -26.91 -3.76 11.21
C LYS A 158 -28.05 -3.72 10.20
N VAL A 159 -28.56 -2.52 9.87
CA VAL A 159 -29.66 -2.35 8.90
C VAL A 159 -29.17 -2.23 7.45
N ASN A 160 -27.87 -2.03 7.22
CA ASN A 160 -27.25 -1.98 5.89
C ASN A 160 -26.14 -3.02 5.76
N LEU A 161 -26.47 -4.17 5.15
CA LEU A 161 -25.53 -5.27 4.95
C LEU A 161 -24.28 -4.82 4.21
N ASN A 162 -23.11 -5.26 4.68
CA ASN A 162 -21.80 -4.94 4.12
C ASN A 162 -21.40 -3.45 4.11
N LEU A 163 -22.13 -2.59 4.82
CA LEU A 163 -21.72 -1.19 4.93
C LEU A 163 -20.36 -1.08 5.62
N ASN A 164 -20.15 -1.80 6.73
CA ASN A 164 -18.88 -1.84 7.48
C ASN A 164 -18.32 -0.44 7.81
N LEU A 165 -19.19 0.50 8.16
CA LEU A 165 -18.82 1.85 8.59
C LEU A 165 -18.08 1.79 9.92
N ASP A 166 -16.88 2.33 9.98
CA ASP A 166 -16.15 2.53 11.24
C ASP A 166 -16.57 3.87 11.85
N TYR A 167 -16.82 3.89 13.17
CA TYR A 167 -17.18 5.11 13.88
C TYR A 167 -16.05 6.15 13.87
N GLN A 168 -14.80 5.74 13.65
CA GLN A 168 -13.66 6.64 13.51
C GLN A 168 -13.59 7.33 12.15
N GLU A 169 -14.38 6.88 11.16
CA GLU A 169 -14.44 7.48 9.82
C GLU A 169 -15.54 8.54 9.68
N VAL A 170 -16.31 8.80 10.73
CA VAL A 170 -17.46 9.70 10.69
C VAL A 170 -17.48 10.66 11.88
N GLU A 171 -18.12 11.80 11.65
CA GLU A 171 -18.58 12.70 12.68
C GLU A 171 -20.11 12.59 12.79
N ILE A 172 -20.62 12.42 14.01
CA ILE A 172 -22.06 12.38 14.26
C ILE A 172 -22.46 13.67 14.95
N SER A 173 -23.35 14.40 14.29
CA SER A 173 -23.83 15.70 14.74
C SER A 173 -25.34 15.69 14.97
N ALA A 174 -25.73 16.60 15.87
CA ALA A 174 -27.11 16.96 16.21
C ALA A 174 -28.04 15.77 16.46
N ILE A 175 -28.17 15.36 17.72
CA ILE A 175 -29.32 14.55 18.16
C ILE A 175 -30.49 15.51 18.36
N VAL A 176 -31.40 15.55 17.39
CA VAL A 176 -32.57 16.43 17.43
C VAL A 176 -33.83 15.59 17.43
N GLY A 177 -34.75 15.91 18.33
CA GLY A 177 -36.03 15.21 18.42
C GLY A 177 -36.86 15.68 19.60
N LYS A 178 -38.13 15.28 19.59
CA LYS A 178 -39.02 15.36 20.74
C LYS A 178 -39.40 13.94 21.13
N ASP A 179 -39.51 13.71 22.43
CA ASP A 179 -39.84 12.42 23.02
C ASP A 179 -38.80 11.33 22.65
N LYS A 180 -39.27 10.14 22.27
CA LYS A 180 -38.42 8.99 21.96
C LYS A 180 -37.87 9.00 20.53
N LYS A 181 -38.40 9.84 19.64
CA LYS A 181 -38.00 9.88 18.22
C LYS A 181 -36.89 10.90 18.00
N LEU A 182 -35.75 10.41 17.58
CA LEU A 182 -34.52 11.16 17.40
C LEU A 182 -34.03 11.07 15.96
N THR A 183 -33.29 12.08 15.55
CA THR A 183 -32.60 12.17 14.26
C THR A 183 -31.14 12.49 14.52
N SER A 184 -30.24 11.92 13.72
CA SER A 184 -28.81 12.23 13.75
C SER A 184 -28.27 12.41 12.34
N LEU A 185 -27.34 13.34 12.16
CA LEU A 185 -26.60 13.54 10.92
C LEU A 185 -25.23 12.89 11.04
N ILE A 186 -24.95 11.91 10.19
CA ILE A 186 -23.68 11.20 10.10
C ILE A 186 -22.93 11.74 8.89
N THR A 187 -21.75 12.31 9.09
CA THR A 187 -20.91 12.89 8.04
C THR A 187 -19.61 12.12 7.94
N ALA A 188 -19.23 11.66 6.75
CA ALA A 188 -17.93 11.04 6.54
C ALA A 188 -16.82 12.10 6.72
N LEU A 189 -15.80 11.76 7.50
CA LEU A 189 -14.62 12.59 7.65
C LEU A 189 -13.88 12.70 6.31
N GLU A 190 -13.22 13.83 6.06
CA GLU A 190 -12.39 13.99 4.85
C GLU A 190 -11.28 12.92 4.78
N THR A 191 -10.77 12.51 5.94
CA THR A 191 -9.77 11.45 6.13
C THR A 191 -10.33 10.03 6.00
N SER A 192 -11.65 9.84 5.91
CA SER A 192 -12.24 8.52 5.67
C SER A 192 -11.71 7.94 4.37
N ILE A 193 -11.31 6.67 4.41
CA ILE A 193 -10.79 5.93 3.27
C ILE A 193 -11.95 5.33 2.48
N ASN A 194 -13.02 4.95 3.16
CA ASN A 194 -14.10 4.15 2.59
C ASN A 194 -15.36 4.94 2.28
N PHE A 195 -15.57 6.11 2.91
CA PHE A 195 -16.85 6.84 2.87
C PHE A 195 -16.68 8.32 2.52
N LYS A 196 -17.71 8.87 1.89
CA LYS A 196 -17.84 10.30 1.60
C LYS A 196 -19.29 10.74 1.82
N GLY A 197 -19.51 12.05 1.83
CA GLY A 197 -20.86 12.61 1.95
C GLY A 197 -21.42 12.50 3.36
N ASN A 198 -22.76 12.53 3.46
CA ASN A 198 -23.46 12.46 4.73
C ASN A 198 -24.81 11.76 4.58
N VAL A 199 -25.33 11.28 5.71
CA VAL A 199 -26.66 10.66 5.79
C VAL A 199 -27.37 11.11 7.07
N THR A 200 -28.63 11.46 6.93
CA THR A 200 -29.52 11.68 8.07
C THR A 200 -30.24 10.38 8.38
N VAL A 201 -30.16 9.94 9.64
CA VAL A 201 -30.78 8.71 10.13
C VAL A 201 -31.81 9.04 11.21
N THR A 202 -32.84 8.20 11.31
CA THR A 202 -33.92 8.34 12.30
C THR A 202 -33.99 7.11 13.18
N TYR A 203 -34.40 7.28 14.44
CA TYR A 203 -34.56 6.17 15.37
C TYR A 203 -35.44 6.49 16.57
N GLU A 204 -35.84 5.44 17.29
CA GLU A 204 -36.43 5.56 18.63
C GLU A 204 -35.47 5.04 19.71
N TYR A 205 -35.16 5.87 20.69
CA TYR A 205 -34.30 5.52 21.81
C TYR A 205 -35.01 5.69 23.15
N SER A 206 -34.67 4.85 24.13
CA SER A 206 -35.17 4.97 25.50
C SER A 206 -34.07 4.63 26.50
N LYS A 207 -34.00 5.36 27.61
CA LYS A 207 -33.15 4.96 28.73
C LYS A 207 -33.75 3.74 29.42
N ASN A 208 -32.90 2.77 29.75
CA ASN A 208 -33.27 1.65 30.60
C ASN A 208 -33.24 2.12 32.05
N ASP A 209 -34.41 2.33 32.65
CA ASP A 209 -34.55 2.71 34.07
C ASP A 209 -34.29 1.53 35.03
N LYS A 210 -33.43 0.57 34.66
CA LYS A 210 -33.01 -0.47 35.59
C LYS A 210 -32.09 0.17 36.63
N GLU A 211 -32.69 0.70 37.70
CA GLU A 211 -32.01 0.91 38.97
C GLU A 211 -31.32 -0.39 39.35
N GLU A 212 -30.00 -0.41 39.34
CA GLU A 212 -29.23 -1.44 40.05
C GLU A 212 -29.63 -1.31 41.54
N LYS A 213 -30.51 -2.20 41.99
CA LYS A 213 -30.76 -2.46 43.40
C LYS A 213 -29.75 -3.46 43.94
#